data_AF-A0A2V6C346-F1
#
_entry.id   AF-A0A2V6C346-F1
#
_cell.length_a   1.000
_cell.length_b   1.000
_cell.length_c   1.000
_cell.angle_alpha   90.00
_cell.angle_beta   90.00
_cell.angle_gamma   90.00
#
_symmetry.space_group_name_H-M   'P 1'
#
loop_
_entity.id
_entity.type
_entity.pdbx_description
1 polymer ?
#
loop_
_entity_poly.entity_id
_entity_poly.type
_entity_poly.pdbx_seq_one_letter_code
_entity_poly.pdbx_strand_id
1 'polypeptide(L)'
;TIEAKFMEMPADAARKLGLDLPSPGATSNTWTRVLTAEQMQTVLRAAGQVAGADILTDPKVTTLSGRQTQIQAVKIKTIVNGVKPEALTSPGAQSTNGVPAQPYVTGQIPVGPTLDIIAYVAADGCTIHLSAIPQVTEFLRYDTTIETTAKRRVWVDGEEREAVVPLPIFRTRKMATSADVYDGQTLVLGNPMVTMVSQQHDGQSTTNTIPEVAGKRLLVFITPTIIDPAGNPIHAHGLEPFRADKTRAQPSK
;
A
#
# COMPACT_ATOMS: atom_id res chain seq x y z
N THR A 1 9.76 -11.20 15.13
CA THR A 1 10.02 -10.06 14.21
C THR A 1 9.30 -10.29 12.91
N ILE A 2 8.81 -9.22 12.29
CA ILE A 2 8.16 -9.22 10.97
C ILE A 2 8.98 -8.31 10.07
N GLU A 3 9.44 -8.85 8.95
CA GLU A 3 10.03 -8.09 7.85
C GLU A 3 9.03 -8.10 6.69
N ALA A 4 8.78 -6.94 6.09
CA ALA A 4 7.88 -6.83 4.95
C ALA A 4 8.59 -6.10 3.80
N LYS A 5 8.39 -6.56 2.57
CA LYS A 5 8.87 -5.86 1.37
C LYS A 5 7.73 -5.62 0.42
N PHE A 6 7.55 -4.37 0.01
CA PHE A 6 6.62 -4.00 -1.05
C PHE A 6 7.43 -3.81 -2.33
N MET A 7 7.06 -4.52 -3.38
CA MET A 7 7.79 -4.52 -4.63
C MET A 7 6.82 -4.37 -5.79
N GLU A 8 7.18 -3.55 -6.76
CA GLU A 8 6.56 -3.58 -8.07
C GLU A 8 7.46 -4.35 -9.01
N MET A 9 6.91 -5.32 -9.74
CA MET A 9 7.70 -6.15 -10.65
C MET A 9 6.96 -6.37 -11.99
N PRO A 10 7.67 -6.40 -13.14
CA PRO A 10 7.04 -6.76 -14.40
C PRO A 10 6.42 -8.15 -14.34
N ALA A 11 5.23 -8.33 -14.91
CA ALA A 11 4.50 -9.60 -14.83
C ALA A 11 5.31 -10.79 -15.38
N ASP A 12 6.03 -10.59 -16.49
CA ASP A 12 6.88 -11.63 -17.08
C ASP A 12 8.07 -12.01 -16.19
N ALA A 13 8.62 -11.03 -15.45
CA ALA A 13 9.69 -11.31 -14.50
C ALA A 13 9.15 -12.08 -13.28
N ALA A 14 8.00 -11.69 -12.75
CA ALA A 14 7.32 -12.43 -11.68
C ALA A 14 7.08 -13.89 -12.09
N ARG A 15 6.57 -14.10 -13.30
CA ARG A 15 6.32 -15.44 -13.87
C ARG A 15 7.58 -16.28 -13.98
N LYS A 16 8.70 -15.71 -14.44
CA LYS A 16 10.01 -16.41 -14.51
C LYS A 16 10.53 -16.84 -13.13
N LEU A 17 10.10 -16.17 -12.07
CA LEU A 17 10.40 -16.53 -10.68
C LEU A 17 9.36 -17.49 -10.07
N GLY A 18 8.44 -18.01 -10.89
CA GLY A 18 7.34 -18.89 -10.47
C GLY A 18 6.22 -18.16 -9.74
N LEU A 19 6.21 -16.83 -9.72
CA LEU A 19 5.10 -16.06 -9.18
C LEU A 19 4.04 -15.88 -10.27
N ASP A 20 3.33 -16.97 -10.56
CA ASP A 20 2.27 -17.05 -11.57
C ASP A 20 0.99 -16.33 -11.09
N LEU A 21 1.04 -15.00 -11.14
CA LEU A 21 -0.06 -14.13 -10.76
C LEU A 21 -1.23 -14.28 -11.74
N PRO A 22 -2.48 -14.32 -11.26
CA PRO A 22 -3.65 -14.28 -12.13
C PRO A 22 -3.71 -12.94 -12.88
N SER A 23 -4.44 -12.93 -13.99
CA SER A 23 -4.77 -11.71 -14.72
C SER A 23 -5.50 -10.72 -13.81
N PRO A 24 -5.15 -9.42 -13.83
CA PRO A 24 -5.85 -8.42 -13.04
C PRO A 24 -7.34 -8.34 -13.38
N GLY A 25 -8.19 -8.45 -12.36
CA GLY A 25 -9.63 -8.23 -12.44
C GLY A 25 -10.04 -6.96 -11.70
N ALA A 26 -11.25 -6.44 -11.96
CA ALA A 26 -11.83 -5.37 -11.17
C ALA A 26 -12.26 -5.84 -9.77
N THR A 27 -12.47 -7.13 -9.57
CA THR A 27 -12.65 -7.74 -8.25
C THR A 27 -11.35 -8.41 -7.82
N SER A 28 -11.06 -8.38 -6.52
CA SER A 28 -9.82 -8.94 -5.98
C SER A 28 -9.97 -10.41 -5.63
N ASN A 29 -9.09 -11.24 -6.19
CA ASN A 29 -8.74 -12.56 -5.67
C ASN A 29 -7.28 -12.50 -5.24
N THR A 30 -7.02 -12.06 -3.99
CA THR A 30 -5.66 -11.99 -3.43
C THR A 30 -4.95 -13.30 -3.72
N TRP A 31 -3.89 -13.23 -4.51
CA TRP A 31 -3.07 -14.40 -4.82
C TRP A 31 -2.03 -14.54 -3.71
N THR A 32 -1.82 -15.78 -3.25
CA THR A 32 -0.88 -16.07 -2.17
C THR A 32 0.05 -17.21 -2.56
N ARG A 33 1.28 -17.15 -2.07
CA ARG A 33 2.26 -18.25 -2.14
C ARG A 33 3.21 -18.19 -0.96
N VAL A 34 3.61 -19.34 -0.43
CA VAL A 34 4.67 -19.42 0.58
C VAL A 34 5.99 -19.78 -0.09
N LEU A 35 7.06 -19.06 0.26
CA LEU A 35 8.41 -19.32 -0.18
C LEU A 35 9.27 -19.78 0.98
N THR A 36 10.16 -20.73 0.70
CA THR A 36 11.28 -21.04 1.61
C THR A 36 12.27 -19.89 1.66
N ALA A 37 13.13 -19.86 2.68
CA ALA A 37 14.18 -18.84 2.79
C ALA A 37 15.08 -18.77 1.53
N GLU A 38 15.47 -19.92 0.98
CA GLU A 38 16.29 -20.01 -0.24
C GLU A 38 15.57 -19.50 -1.49
N GLN A 39 14.27 -19.82 -1.62
CA GLN A 39 13.44 -19.32 -2.71
C GLN A 39 13.31 -17.80 -2.62
N MET A 40 13.10 -17.25 -1.41
CA MET A 40 13.02 -15.81 -1.20
C MET A 40 14.33 -15.10 -1.55
N GLN A 41 15.47 -15.63 -1.11
CA GLN A 41 16.78 -15.08 -1.50
C GLN A 41 16.98 -15.08 -3.02
N THR A 42 16.54 -16.15 -3.69
CA THR A 42 16.61 -16.25 -5.15
C THR A 42 15.73 -15.20 -5.82
N VAL A 43 14.51 -14.98 -5.32
CA VAL A 43 13.63 -13.91 -5.79
C VAL A 43 14.27 -12.54 -5.61
N LEU A 44 14.86 -12.24 -4.45
CA LEU A 44 15.51 -10.96 -4.18
C LEU A 44 16.73 -10.72 -5.09
N ARG A 45 17.59 -11.74 -5.25
CA ARG A 45 18.76 -11.67 -6.15
C ARG A 45 18.32 -11.40 -7.59
N ALA A 46 17.29 -12.09 -8.06
CA ALA A 46 16.77 -11.90 -9.40
C ALA A 46 16.08 -10.54 -9.56
N ALA A 47 15.29 -10.10 -8.59
CA ALA A 47 14.62 -8.80 -8.62
C ALA A 47 15.64 -7.65 -8.73
N GLY A 48 16.79 -7.74 -8.05
CA GLY A 48 17.87 -6.75 -8.17
C GLY A 48 18.53 -6.69 -9.56
N GLN A 49 18.30 -7.69 -10.42
CA GLN A 49 18.85 -7.77 -11.79
C GLN A 49 17.80 -7.50 -12.87
N VAL A 50 16.52 -7.42 -12.51
CA VAL A 50 15.41 -7.23 -13.45
C VAL A 50 15.15 -5.73 -13.65
N ALA A 51 15.30 -5.27 -14.88
CA ALA A 51 14.86 -3.93 -15.27
C ALA A 51 13.35 -3.76 -15.02
N GLY A 52 12.97 -2.71 -14.30
CA GLY A 52 11.58 -2.41 -13.98
C GLY A 52 11.04 -3.08 -12.71
N ALA A 53 11.84 -3.92 -12.04
CA ALA A 53 11.57 -4.29 -10.65
C ALA A 53 11.99 -3.14 -9.72
N ASP A 54 11.14 -2.79 -8.77
CA ASP A 54 11.35 -1.67 -7.86
C ASP A 54 10.87 -2.02 -6.45
N ILE A 55 11.77 -1.87 -5.47
CA ILE A 55 11.44 -2.08 -4.06
C ILE A 55 10.94 -0.75 -3.50
N LEU A 56 9.65 -0.70 -3.19
CA LEU A 56 9.01 0.51 -2.65
C LEU A 56 9.40 0.76 -1.19
N THR A 57 9.47 -0.31 -0.40
CA THR A 57 9.87 -0.23 1.02
C THR A 57 10.24 -1.61 1.57
N ASP A 58 11.01 -1.59 2.66
CA ASP A 58 11.50 -2.77 3.37
C ASP A 58 11.47 -2.59 4.90
N PRO A 59 10.29 -2.40 5.52
CA PRO A 59 10.19 -2.18 6.95
C PRO A 59 10.33 -3.48 7.76
N LYS A 60 10.86 -3.31 8.98
CA LYS A 60 11.03 -4.38 9.96
C LYS A 60 10.51 -3.95 11.33
N VAL A 61 9.77 -4.82 12.00
CA VAL A 61 9.21 -4.57 13.34
C VAL A 61 9.28 -5.80 14.23
N THR A 62 9.54 -5.62 15.51
CA THR A 62 9.44 -6.67 16.51
C THR A 62 8.18 -6.44 17.35
N THR A 63 7.38 -7.49 17.51
CA THR A 63 6.12 -7.45 18.26
C THR A 63 5.94 -8.76 19.03
N LEU A 64 5.11 -8.74 20.07
CA LEU A 64 4.73 -9.95 20.79
C LEU A 64 3.65 -10.71 20.02
N SER A 65 3.64 -12.03 20.20
CA SER A 65 2.60 -12.92 19.67
C SER A 65 1.20 -12.41 20.03
N GLY A 66 0.28 -12.43 19.06
CA GLY A 66 -1.12 -12.01 19.21
C GLY A 66 -1.35 -10.50 19.25
N ARG A 67 -0.31 -9.65 19.19
CA ARG A 67 -0.50 -8.19 19.16
C ARG A 67 -0.71 -7.67 17.75
N GLN A 68 -1.78 -6.87 17.59
CA GLN A 68 -1.97 -6.09 16.38
C GLN A 68 -0.84 -5.07 16.22
N THR A 69 -0.23 -5.08 15.04
CA THR A 69 0.92 -4.26 14.70
C THR A 69 0.65 -3.57 13.38
N GLN A 70 0.91 -2.27 13.32
CA GLN A 70 0.82 -1.49 12.09
C GLN A 70 2.20 -0.94 11.72
N ILE A 71 2.54 -1.10 10.45
CA ILE A 71 3.74 -0.54 9.84
C ILE A 71 3.31 0.51 8.82
N GLN A 72 3.89 1.71 8.87
CA GLN A 72 3.65 2.76 7.89
C GLN A 72 4.98 3.26 7.32
N ALA A 73 5.20 3.07 6.03
CA ALA A 73 6.32 3.64 5.30
C ALA A 73 5.80 4.72 4.35
N VAL A 74 5.30 5.81 4.92
CA VAL A 74 4.52 6.82 4.19
C VAL A 74 5.28 8.14 4.07
N LYS A 75 5.08 8.82 2.94
CA LYS A 75 5.45 10.22 2.75
C LYS A 75 4.21 11.08 2.93
N ILE A 76 4.30 12.11 3.78
CA ILE A 76 3.23 13.11 3.89
C ILE A 76 3.29 14.02 2.67
N LYS A 77 2.22 14.07 1.87
CA LYS A 77 2.06 15.00 0.76
C LYS A 77 1.05 16.08 1.13
N THR A 78 1.41 17.33 0.91
CA THR A 78 0.46 18.46 0.94
C THR A 78 -0.34 18.45 -0.35
N ILE A 79 -1.64 18.15 -0.27
CA ILE A 79 -2.56 18.08 -1.39
C ILE A 79 -3.61 19.18 -1.23
N VAL A 80 -3.78 19.99 -2.26
CA VAL A 80 -4.91 20.91 -2.38
C VAL A 80 -6.18 20.08 -2.62
N ASN A 81 -7.22 20.24 -1.79
CA ASN A 81 -8.41 19.37 -1.79
C ASN A 81 -9.73 20.15 -1.78
N GLY A 82 -9.67 21.47 -1.93
CA GLY A 82 -10.88 22.27 -2.09
C GLY A 82 -10.58 23.76 -2.14
N VAL A 83 -11.65 24.52 -2.28
CA VAL A 83 -11.66 25.98 -2.13
C VAL A 83 -12.08 26.30 -0.69
N LYS A 84 -11.41 27.26 -0.05
CA LYS A 84 -11.76 27.71 1.32
C LYS A 84 -13.18 28.25 1.33
N PRO A 85 -14.04 27.83 2.28
CA PRO A 85 -15.39 28.40 2.41
C PRO A 85 -15.38 29.93 2.54
N GLU A 86 -14.43 30.48 3.29
CA GLU A 86 -14.24 31.94 3.46
C GLU A 86 -13.94 32.67 2.15
N ALA A 87 -13.29 32.00 1.20
CA ALA A 87 -12.98 32.60 -0.11
C ALA A 87 -14.21 32.68 -1.04
N LEU A 88 -15.34 32.05 -0.71
CA LEU A 88 -16.54 32.05 -1.56
C LEU A 88 -17.38 33.34 -1.42
N THR A 89 -17.06 34.19 -0.44
CA THR A 89 -17.79 35.42 -0.13
C THR A 89 -16.82 36.59 0.09
N SER A 90 -17.16 37.79 -0.39
CA SER A 90 -16.35 39.01 -0.14
C SER A 90 -16.27 39.31 1.36
N PRO A 91 -15.11 39.73 1.93
CA PRO A 91 -13.85 40.09 1.25
C PRO A 91 -12.95 38.89 0.90
N GLY A 92 -13.34 37.67 1.25
CA GLY A 92 -12.63 36.47 0.87
C GLY A 92 -11.42 36.12 1.75
N ALA A 93 -10.53 35.29 1.21
CA ALA A 93 -9.28 34.96 1.88
C ALA A 93 -8.39 36.22 1.97
N GLN A 94 -7.88 36.54 3.16
CA GLN A 94 -7.06 37.73 3.39
C GLN A 94 -5.59 37.41 3.65
N SER A 95 -4.73 38.23 3.08
CA SER A 95 -3.29 38.22 3.32
C SER A 95 -3.02 38.64 4.78
N THR A 96 -2.09 37.96 5.45
CA THR A 96 -1.74 38.25 6.84
C THR A 96 -0.23 38.29 7.01
N ASN A 97 0.29 39.28 7.75
CA ASN A 97 1.72 39.43 8.03
C ASN A 97 2.63 39.33 6.79
N GLY A 98 2.19 39.88 5.65
CA GLY A 98 2.95 39.85 4.39
C GLY A 98 2.92 38.50 3.65
N VAL A 99 2.15 37.51 4.12
CA VAL A 99 1.92 36.24 3.42
C VAL A 99 0.71 36.40 2.50
N PRO A 100 0.85 36.19 1.17
CA PRO A 100 -0.26 36.29 0.23
C PRO A 100 -1.39 35.31 0.55
N ALA A 101 -2.64 35.78 0.53
CA ALA A 101 -3.79 34.91 0.68
C ALA A 101 -3.90 33.88 -0.45
N GLN A 102 -4.30 32.66 -0.09
CA GLN A 102 -4.62 31.58 -1.03
C GLN A 102 -6.07 31.15 -0.82
N PRO A 103 -6.86 30.99 -1.89
CA PRO A 103 -8.27 30.61 -1.81
C PRO A 103 -8.47 29.11 -1.57
N TYR A 104 -7.40 28.34 -1.33
CA TYR A 104 -7.43 26.88 -1.34
C TYR A 104 -7.27 26.24 0.04
N VAL A 105 -7.94 25.11 0.24
CA VAL A 105 -7.73 24.22 1.40
C VAL A 105 -6.67 23.19 1.01
N THR A 106 -5.73 22.94 1.93
CA THR A 106 -4.70 21.91 1.78
C THR A 106 -4.81 20.89 2.90
N GLY A 107 -4.70 19.60 2.57
CA GLY A 107 -4.58 18.51 3.53
C GLY A 107 -3.19 17.86 3.48
N GLN A 108 -2.69 17.45 4.64
CA GLN A 108 -1.52 16.58 4.73
C GLN A 108 -1.97 15.13 4.64
N ILE A 109 -1.68 14.47 3.51
CA ILE A 109 -2.16 13.11 3.23
C ILE A 109 -0.96 12.14 3.20
N PRO A 110 -0.94 11.09 4.03
CA PRO A 110 0.07 10.05 3.94
C PRO A 110 -0.14 9.22 2.67
N VAL A 111 0.90 9.14 1.84
CA VAL A 111 0.93 8.28 0.65
C VAL A 111 2.11 7.32 0.77
N GLY A 112 1.89 6.06 0.42
CA GLY A 112 2.89 5.01 0.49
C GLY A 112 2.34 3.69 1.02
N PRO A 113 3.23 2.71 1.24
CA PRO A 113 2.87 1.42 1.79
C PRO A 113 2.53 1.44 3.28
N THR A 114 1.53 0.64 3.65
CA THR A 114 1.16 0.32 5.03
C THR A 114 0.89 -1.18 5.16
N LEU A 115 1.17 -1.75 6.32
CA LEU A 115 0.86 -3.15 6.64
C LEU A 115 0.23 -3.22 8.03
N ASP A 116 -1.03 -3.64 8.09
CA ASP A 116 -1.66 -4.09 9.33
C ASP A 116 -1.50 -5.60 9.45
N ILE A 117 -0.95 -6.07 10.57
CA ILE A 117 -0.66 -7.49 10.75
C ILE A 117 -0.89 -7.94 12.20
N ILE A 118 -1.38 -9.17 12.34
CA ILE A 118 -1.37 -9.93 13.59
C ILE A 118 -0.63 -11.23 13.31
N ALA A 119 0.36 -11.54 14.16
CA ALA A 119 1.13 -12.78 14.09
C ALA A 119 0.99 -13.54 15.41
N TYR A 120 0.65 -14.83 15.34
CA TYR A 120 0.55 -15.71 16.51
C TYR A 120 1.44 -16.94 16.32
N VAL A 121 2.33 -17.19 17.28
CA VAL A 121 3.17 -18.39 17.30
C VAL A 121 2.38 -19.56 17.87
N ALA A 122 2.28 -20.65 17.11
CA ALA A 122 1.59 -21.86 17.51
C ALA A 122 2.35 -22.64 18.60
N ALA A 123 1.68 -23.62 19.21
CA ALA A 123 2.25 -24.42 20.30
C ALA A 123 3.44 -25.31 19.88
N ASP A 124 3.59 -25.58 18.59
CA ASP A 124 4.75 -26.30 18.03
C ASP A 124 6.04 -25.46 18.01
N GLY A 125 5.94 -24.17 18.35
CA GLY A 125 7.07 -23.25 18.43
C GLY A 125 7.66 -22.85 17.07
N CYS A 126 7.14 -23.34 15.94
CA CYS A 126 7.69 -23.06 14.62
C CYS A 126 6.64 -22.61 13.58
N THR A 127 5.35 -22.86 13.80
CA THR A 127 4.27 -22.34 12.95
C THR A 127 3.83 -20.96 13.43
N ILE A 128 3.59 -20.06 12.48
CA ILE A 128 3.13 -18.69 12.72
C ILE A 128 1.84 -18.47 11.93
N HIS A 129 0.74 -18.28 12.65
CA HIS A 129 -0.53 -17.86 12.06
C HIS A 129 -0.46 -16.35 11.79
N LEU A 130 -0.56 -15.97 10.52
CA LEU A 130 -0.56 -14.58 10.07
C LEU A 130 -1.95 -14.16 9.62
N SER A 131 -2.35 -12.95 9.99
CA SER A 131 -3.44 -12.20 9.35
C SER A 131 -2.89 -10.85 8.94
N ALA A 132 -2.90 -10.57 7.63
CA ALA A 132 -2.19 -9.43 7.05
C ALA A 132 -3.06 -8.66 6.06
N ILE A 133 -3.01 -7.33 6.16
CA ILE A 133 -3.69 -6.38 5.27
C ILE A 133 -2.65 -5.36 4.78
N PRO A 134 -1.88 -5.69 3.73
CA PRO A 134 -1.01 -4.71 3.10
C PRO A 134 -1.82 -3.79 2.19
N GLN A 135 -1.39 -2.53 2.14
CA GLN A 135 -1.99 -1.49 1.31
C GLN A 135 -0.90 -0.56 0.77
N VAL A 136 -1.08 -0.06 -0.45
CA VAL A 136 -0.28 1.05 -1.01
C VAL A 136 -1.23 2.14 -1.49
N THR A 137 -1.06 3.35 -0.95
CA THR A 137 -1.84 4.53 -1.35
C THR A 137 -0.96 5.50 -2.14
N GLU A 138 -1.42 5.94 -3.30
CA GLU A 138 -0.70 6.85 -4.19
C GLU A 138 -1.58 8.04 -4.57
N PHE A 139 -1.01 9.24 -4.52
CA PHE A 139 -1.58 10.38 -5.22
C PHE A 139 -1.13 10.33 -6.69
N LEU A 140 -2.09 10.28 -7.62
CA LEU A 140 -1.79 10.19 -9.05
C LEU A 140 -1.65 11.58 -9.67
N ARG A 141 -2.74 12.36 -9.62
CA ARG A 141 -2.84 13.68 -10.27
C ARG A 141 -4.10 14.40 -9.79
N TYR A 142 -4.26 15.63 -10.24
CA TYR A 142 -5.55 16.30 -10.26
C TYR A 142 -6.33 15.91 -11.51
N ASP A 143 -7.64 15.79 -11.40
CA ASP A 143 -8.52 15.68 -12.57
C ASP A 143 -8.61 17.02 -13.28
N THR A 144 -8.04 17.09 -14.48
CA THR A 144 -8.03 18.28 -15.32
C THR A 144 -9.06 18.21 -16.44
N THR A 145 -9.79 17.10 -16.57
CA THR A 145 -10.71 16.86 -17.69
C THR A 145 -11.95 17.76 -17.65
N ILE A 146 -12.22 18.38 -16.50
CA ILE A 146 -13.34 19.29 -16.26
C ILE A 146 -12.88 20.72 -15.89
N GLU A 147 -11.65 21.10 -16.24
CA GLU A 147 -11.06 22.42 -15.89
C GLU A 147 -11.92 23.63 -16.33
N THR A 148 -12.67 23.51 -17.43
CA THR A 148 -13.53 24.59 -17.92
C THR A 148 -14.85 24.72 -17.16
N THR A 149 -15.35 23.66 -16.53
CA THR A 149 -16.61 23.64 -15.77
C THR A 149 -16.40 23.64 -14.25
N ALA A 150 -15.21 23.31 -13.77
CA ALA A 150 -14.85 23.26 -12.36
C ALA A 150 -14.21 24.57 -11.85
N LYS A 151 -14.63 25.73 -12.36
CA LYS A 151 -14.21 27.03 -11.81
C LYS A 151 -15.21 27.55 -10.78
N ARG A 152 -14.72 28.24 -9.76
CA ARG A 152 -15.52 28.94 -8.76
C ARG A 152 -15.08 30.40 -8.69
N ARG A 153 -16.05 31.30 -8.57
CA ARG A 153 -15.81 32.67 -8.14
C ARG A 153 -15.30 32.65 -6.71
N VAL A 154 -14.17 33.29 -6.49
CA VAL A 154 -13.57 33.46 -5.17
C VAL A 154 -13.20 34.91 -4.94
N TRP A 155 -13.04 35.28 -3.68
CA TRP A 155 -12.57 36.58 -3.25
C TRP A 155 -11.22 36.40 -2.56
N VAL A 156 -10.24 37.22 -2.93
CA VAL A 156 -8.90 37.27 -2.32
C VAL A 156 -8.56 38.74 -2.10
N ASP A 157 -8.33 39.13 -0.86
CA ASP A 157 -8.04 40.53 -0.47
C ASP A 157 -9.10 41.52 -0.97
N GLY A 158 -10.37 41.12 -0.98
CA GLY A 158 -11.49 41.95 -1.45
C GLY A 158 -11.63 42.02 -2.97
N GLU A 159 -10.76 41.36 -3.74
CA GLU A 159 -10.85 41.27 -5.20
C GLU A 159 -11.51 39.96 -5.65
N GLU A 160 -12.44 40.07 -6.60
CA GLU A 160 -13.04 38.90 -7.24
C GLU A 160 -12.05 38.24 -8.22
N ARG A 161 -11.91 36.92 -8.12
CA ARG A 161 -11.07 36.08 -8.99
C ARG A 161 -11.78 34.79 -9.34
N GLU A 162 -11.34 34.12 -10.42
CA GLU A 162 -11.71 32.73 -10.69
C GLU A 162 -10.65 31.79 -10.13
N ALA A 163 -11.08 30.75 -9.41
CA ALA A 163 -10.22 29.65 -8.97
C ALA A 163 -10.68 28.32 -9.55
N VAL A 164 -9.74 27.50 -10.01
CA VAL A 164 -10.01 26.11 -10.42
C VAL A 164 -10.23 25.26 -9.17
N VAL A 165 -11.31 24.49 -9.12
CA VAL A 165 -11.60 23.54 -8.04
C VAL A 165 -10.64 22.36 -8.16
N PRO A 166 -9.81 22.10 -7.14
CA PRO A 166 -8.84 21.01 -7.18
C PRO A 166 -9.53 19.67 -6.91
N LEU A 167 -9.40 18.71 -7.84
CA LEU A 167 -10.00 17.39 -7.75
C LEU A 167 -8.93 16.30 -7.72
N PRO A 168 -8.34 16.01 -6.54
CA PRO A 168 -7.27 15.02 -6.46
C PRO A 168 -7.79 13.60 -6.72
N ILE A 169 -7.00 12.83 -7.48
CA ILE A 169 -7.21 11.41 -7.76
C ILE A 169 -6.15 10.58 -7.03
N PHE A 170 -6.61 9.63 -6.23
CA PHE A 170 -5.78 8.66 -5.53
C PHE A 170 -5.99 7.26 -6.08
N ARG A 171 -4.96 6.43 -5.99
CA ARG A 171 -5.04 4.99 -6.20
C ARG A 171 -4.66 4.26 -4.93
N THR A 172 -5.48 3.30 -4.55
CA THR A 172 -5.19 2.40 -3.44
C THR A 172 -5.15 0.97 -3.95
N ARG A 173 -4.07 0.25 -3.64
CA ARG A 173 -3.91 -1.19 -3.89
C ARG A 173 -3.95 -1.90 -2.55
N LYS A 174 -4.96 -2.72 -2.30
CA LYS A 174 -5.19 -3.38 -1.01
C LYS A 174 -5.34 -4.88 -1.18
N MET A 175 -4.71 -5.65 -0.30
CA MET A 175 -4.91 -7.10 -0.18
C MET A 175 -5.30 -7.42 1.26
N ALA A 176 -5.92 -8.58 1.44
CA ALA A 176 -6.17 -9.17 2.75
C ALA A 176 -5.97 -10.67 2.66
N THR A 177 -5.36 -11.25 3.68
CA THR A 177 -5.09 -12.68 3.76
C THR A 177 -4.98 -13.13 5.22
N SER A 178 -5.26 -14.40 5.44
CA SER A 178 -4.75 -15.13 6.59
C SER A 178 -3.97 -16.33 6.06
N ALA A 179 -2.86 -16.72 6.67
CA ALA A 179 -2.08 -17.88 6.25
C ALA A 179 -1.22 -18.42 7.39
N ASP A 180 -0.89 -19.70 7.32
CA ASP A 180 0.09 -20.33 8.20
C ASP A 180 1.43 -20.35 7.48
N VAL A 181 2.48 -19.89 8.13
CA VAL A 181 3.85 -19.96 7.63
C VAL A 181 4.79 -20.47 8.71
N TYR A 182 5.85 -21.16 8.33
CA TYR A 182 6.88 -21.54 9.28
C TYR A 182 7.84 -20.37 9.56
N ASP A 183 8.51 -20.44 10.71
CA ASP A 183 9.58 -19.52 11.10
C ASP A 183 10.62 -19.36 9.98
N GLY A 184 10.82 -18.14 9.49
CA GLY A 184 11.75 -17.81 8.42
C GLY A 184 11.23 -18.01 6.99
N GLN A 185 10.05 -18.61 6.80
CA GLN A 185 9.38 -18.64 5.49
C GLN A 185 8.81 -17.27 5.13
N THR A 186 8.54 -17.06 3.85
CA THR A 186 8.01 -15.80 3.34
C THR A 186 6.64 -16.01 2.71
N LEU A 187 5.61 -15.35 3.24
CA LEU A 187 4.32 -15.22 2.60
C LEU A 187 4.40 -14.15 1.50
N VAL A 188 4.06 -14.52 0.28
CA VAL A 188 3.98 -13.61 -0.88
C VAL A 188 2.53 -13.37 -1.21
N LEU A 189 2.17 -12.10 -1.39
CA LEU A 189 0.85 -11.63 -1.76
C LEU A 189 0.94 -10.86 -3.07
N GLY A 190 -0.05 -11.04 -3.92
CA GLY A 190 -0.20 -10.26 -5.14
C GLY A 190 -1.65 -10.18 -5.58
N ASN A 191 -1.86 -9.51 -6.71
CA ASN A 191 -3.18 -9.30 -7.29
C ASN A 191 -4.15 -8.53 -6.35
N PRO A 192 -3.82 -7.26 -6.03
CA PRO A 192 -4.60 -6.44 -5.12
C PRO A 192 -5.95 -6.01 -5.69
N MET A 193 -6.88 -5.69 -4.78
CA MET A 193 -8.01 -4.82 -5.12
C MET A 193 -7.48 -3.43 -5.39
N VAL A 194 -7.77 -2.89 -6.58
CA VAL A 194 -7.36 -1.53 -6.93
C VAL A 194 -8.57 -0.61 -6.94
N THR A 195 -8.55 0.40 -6.07
CA THR A 195 -9.57 1.45 -6.05
C THR A 195 -8.97 2.78 -6.49
N MET A 196 -9.68 3.50 -7.35
CA MET A 196 -9.44 4.90 -7.63
C MET A 196 -10.44 5.73 -6.85
N VAL A 197 -9.93 6.69 -6.08
CA VAL A 197 -10.74 7.66 -5.34
C VAL A 197 -10.57 9.02 -6.01
N SER A 198 -11.66 9.57 -6.54
CA SER A 198 -11.70 10.92 -7.10
C SER A 198 -12.58 11.80 -6.25
N GLN A 199 -12.08 12.98 -5.88
CA GLN A 199 -12.95 14.01 -5.34
C GLN A 199 -13.79 14.63 -6.46
N GLN A 200 -15.03 14.97 -6.13
CA GLN A 200 -15.97 15.65 -7.00
C GLN A 200 -16.08 17.14 -6.64
N HIS A 201 -16.61 17.93 -7.56
CA HIS A 201 -16.78 19.37 -7.43
C HIS A 201 -17.75 19.82 -6.31
N ASP A 202 -18.57 18.90 -5.82
CA ASP A 202 -19.50 19.08 -4.70
C ASP A 202 -18.86 18.71 -3.34
N GLY A 203 -17.59 18.30 -3.32
CA GLY A 203 -16.87 17.87 -2.13
C GLY A 203 -17.06 16.39 -1.77
N GLN A 204 -17.91 15.65 -2.50
CA GLN A 204 -18.03 14.20 -2.31
C GLN A 204 -16.84 13.48 -2.93
N SER A 205 -16.61 12.23 -2.51
CA SER A 205 -15.59 11.36 -3.11
C SER A 205 -16.26 10.15 -3.74
N THR A 206 -15.91 9.85 -4.99
CA THR A 206 -16.32 8.62 -5.66
C THR A 206 -15.19 7.63 -5.64
N THR A 207 -15.51 6.39 -5.29
CA THR A 207 -14.58 5.27 -5.29
C THR A 207 -14.98 4.29 -6.38
N ASN A 208 -14.10 4.09 -7.35
CA ASN A 208 -14.30 3.13 -8.44
C ASN A 208 -13.26 2.01 -8.33
N THR A 209 -13.70 0.76 -8.44
CA THR A 209 -12.76 -0.37 -8.51
C THR A 209 -12.36 -0.61 -9.95
N ILE A 210 -11.06 -0.76 -10.19
CA ILE A 210 -10.49 -0.94 -11.52
C ILE A 210 -9.52 -2.14 -11.54
N PRO A 211 -9.26 -2.76 -12.69
CA PRO A 211 -8.18 -3.73 -12.80
C PRO A 211 -6.81 -3.10 -12.53
N GLU A 212 -5.90 -3.88 -11.93
CA GLU A 212 -4.48 -3.49 -11.84
C GLU A 212 -3.85 -3.41 -13.24
N VAL A 213 -2.87 -2.52 -13.41
CA VAL A 213 -2.08 -2.44 -14.65
C VAL A 213 -1.28 -3.74 -14.83
N ALA A 214 -1.56 -4.48 -15.89
CA ALA A 214 -0.95 -5.80 -16.11
C ALA A 214 0.58 -5.78 -16.24
N GLY A 215 1.16 -4.69 -16.77
CA GLY A 215 2.58 -4.60 -17.06
C GLY A 215 3.49 -4.57 -15.81
N LYS A 216 3.04 -3.99 -14.69
CA LYS A 216 3.82 -3.87 -13.45
C LYS A 216 2.92 -4.20 -12.26
N ARG A 217 3.21 -5.30 -11.59
CA ARG A 217 2.37 -5.92 -10.55
C ARG A 217 2.89 -5.58 -9.17
N LEU A 218 2.00 -5.26 -8.22
CA LEU A 218 2.36 -5.15 -6.81
C LEU A 218 2.48 -6.54 -6.18
N LEU A 219 3.61 -6.77 -5.52
CA LEU A 219 3.90 -7.93 -4.70
C LEU A 219 4.28 -7.47 -3.30
N VAL A 220 3.82 -8.21 -2.29
CA VAL A 220 4.16 -7.99 -0.88
C VAL A 220 4.71 -9.27 -0.31
N PHE A 221 5.92 -9.19 0.22
CA PHE A 221 6.62 -10.29 0.88
C PHE A 221 6.57 -10.04 2.39
N ILE A 222 6.17 -11.03 3.18
CA ILE A 222 6.11 -10.96 4.64
C ILE A 222 6.87 -12.15 5.20
N THR A 223 7.98 -11.88 5.87
CA THR A 223 8.86 -12.87 6.48
C THR A 223 8.81 -12.71 7.99
N PRO A 224 8.06 -13.55 8.71
CA PRO A 224 8.15 -13.61 10.16
C PRO A 224 9.37 -14.43 10.60
N THR A 225 9.99 -13.99 11.69
CA THR A 225 11.06 -14.72 12.37
C THR A 225 10.81 -14.75 13.87
N ILE A 226 10.89 -15.91 14.51
CA ILE A 226 10.78 -16.04 15.96
C ILE A 226 12.15 -15.74 16.56
N ILE A 227 12.18 -14.82 17.52
CA ILE A 227 13.40 -14.40 18.19
C ILE A 227 13.29 -14.60 19.70
N ASP A 228 14.43 -14.85 20.34
CA ASP A 228 14.57 -14.87 21.78
C ASP A 228 14.52 -13.44 22.37
N PRO A 229 14.46 -13.28 23.71
CA PRO A 229 14.48 -11.97 24.34
C PRO A 229 15.75 -11.13 24.08
N ALA A 230 16.86 -11.75 23.66
CA ALA A 230 18.09 -11.07 23.29
C ALA A 230 18.09 -10.60 21.81
N GLY A 231 17.05 -10.96 21.04
CA GLY A 231 16.90 -10.61 19.64
C GLY A 231 17.50 -11.62 18.66
N ASN A 232 17.98 -12.76 19.13
CA ASN A 232 18.53 -13.80 18.27
C ASN A 232 17.42 -14.69 17.70
N PRO A 233 17.50 -15.12 16.43
CA PRO A 233 16.59 -16.13 15.89
C PRO A 233 16.64 -17.42 16.72
N ILE A 234 15.47 -17.99 17.03
CA ILE A 234 15.38 -19.26 17.77
C ILE A 234 15.69 -20.45 16.85
N HIS A 235 15.28 -20.37 15.58
CA HIS A 235 15.59 -21.38 14.57
C HIS A 235 16.65 -20.87 13.60
N ALA A 236 17.55 -21.77 13.18
CA ALA A 236 18.52 -21.48 12.15
C ALA A 236 17.83 -21.31 10.79
N HIS A 237 18.22 -20.25 10.06
CA HIS A 237 17.70 -19.99 8.72
C HIS A 237 17.92 -21.19 7.79
N GLY A 238 16.87 -21.62 7.07
CA GLY A 238 16.94 -22.69 6.08
C GLY A 238 16.79 -24.12 6.63
N LEU A 239 16.70 -24.30 7.95
CA LEU A 239 16.39 -25.59 8.60
C LEU A 239 14.90 -25.68 8.94
N GLU A 240 14.05 -25.50 7.92
CA GLU A 240 12.59 -25.61 8.07
C GLU A 240 12.19 -27.06 8.42
N PRO A 241 11.30 -27.28 9.40
CA PRO A 241 10.93 -28.64 9.82
C PRO A 241 10.21 -29.43 8.72
N PHE A 242 9.55 -28.76 7.76
CA PHE A 242 8.88 -29.38 6.61
C PHE A 242 8.94 -28.49 5.36
N ARG A 243 8.96 -29.10 4.16
CA ARG A 243 8.98 -28.36 2.89
C ARG A 243 7.70 -27.51 2.71
N ALA A 244 7.85 -26.30 2.16
CA ALA A 244 6.77 -25.33 1.88
C ALA A 244 5.55 -25.88 1.12
N ASP A 245 5.71 -26.99 0.38
CA ASP A 245 4.66 -27.65 -0.40
C ASP A 245 3.62 -28.44 0.43
N LYS A 246 3.62 -28.27 1.76
CA LYS A 246 2.71 -28.96 2.69
C LYS A 246 1.89 -28.04 3.59
N THR A 247 1.78 -26.75 3.28
CA THR A 247 0.76 -25.92 3.93
C THR A 247 -0.62 -26.44 3.52
N ARG A 248 -1.43 -26.84 4.51
CA ARG A 248 -2.77 -27.38 4.30
C ARG A 248 -3.59 -26.36 3.49
N ALA A 249 -4.19 -26.78 2.38
CA ALA A 249 -5.13 -25.96 1.63
C ALA A 249 -6.17 -25.37 2.59
N GLN A 250 -6.29 -24.04 2.60
CA GLN A 250 -7.31 -23.39 3.39
C GLN A 250 -8.69 -23.79 2.85
N PRO A 251 -9.65 -24.13 3.73
CA PRO A 251 -11.00 -24.39 3.28
C PRO A 251 -11.57 -23.11 2.66
N SER A 252 -11.97 -23.21 1.40
CA SER A 252 -12.83 -22.23 0.75
C SER A 252 -14.10 -22.08 1.58
N LYS A 253 -14.37 -20.87 2.06
CA LYS A 253 -15.73 -20.48 2.48
C LYS A 253 -16.57 -20.20 1.25
#